data_AF-A0ABD1K4Y1-F1
#
_entry.id   AF-A0ABD1K4Y1-F1
#
_cell.length_a   1.000
_cell.length_b   1.000
_cell.length_c   1.000
_cell.angle_alpha   90.00
_cell.angle_beta   90.00
_cell.angle_gamma   90.00
#
_symmetry.space_group_name_H-M   'P 1'
#
loop_
_entity.id
_entity.type
_entity.pdbx_description
1 polymer ?
#
loop_
_entity_poly.entity_id
_entity_poly.type
_entity_poly.pdbx_seq_one_letter_code
_entity_poly.pdbx_strand_id
1 'polypeptide(L)'
;MDKTLQRKLRSKRKTSGNEEETVNKKSKNIEAHSRTSSNATKKCKEVKKTDKTTKKRAHTSKEDHKTKADSKTTSLVKKNEKGQLFFKDFPEFKPNMTPKEVLQAGSFGGTYFRPIYSSITKKNYKDVWNELPEDWLEGLDIQKQVASATYRQDVNTYEVKCGGSLEMWESSGWIVAQDPYGWFQWYCRFYQGRRTEDDERQISRWAKCAGVKGRWRHNLITKIVRSGCGYDNPTVSPVVRQTLQHWAYRLTPEDYKHGAERVKAQ
;
A
#
# COMPACT_ATOMS: atom_id res chain seq x y z
N MET A 1 -1.24 45.58 -37.55
CA MET A 1 -1.00 44.50 -36.57
C MET A 1 -2.35 43.91 -36.17
N ASP A 2 -2.55 42.65 -36.55
CA ASP A 2 -3.85 42.09 -36.90
C ASP A 2 -4.66 41.59 -35.68
N LYS A 3 -5.90 42.10 -35.55
CA LYS A 3 -6.91 41.75 -34.51
C LYS A 3 -7.32 40.27 -34.55
N THR A 4 -6.87 39.52 -35.56
CA THR A 4 -7.17 38.10 -35.76
C THR A 4 -6.35 37.18 -34.84
N LEU A 5 -5.12 37.57 -34.43
CA LEU A 5 -4.28 36.75 -33.55
C LEU A 5 -4.75 36.76 -32.09
N GLN A 6 -5.30 37.88 -31.60
CA GLN A 6 -5.80 37.99 -30.23
C GLN A 6 -7.10 37.17 -30.00
N ARG A 7 -7.91 36.94 -31.04
CA ARG A 7 -9.11 36.08 -30.94
C ARG A 7 -8.76 34.59 -30.81
N LYS A 8 -7.69 34.12 -31.48
CA LYS A 8 -7.24 32.71 -31.35
C LYS A 8 -6.63 32.39 -29.98
N LEU A 9 -5.92 33.34 -29.35
CA LEU A 9 -5.37 33.17 -28.00
C LEU A 9 -6.45 33.19 -26.90
N ARG A 10 -7.56 33.92 -27.11
CA ARG A 10 -8.68 33.97 -26.15
C ARG A 10 -9.58 32.74 -26.22
N SER A 11 -9.64 32.05 -27.36
CA SER A 11 -10.37 30.78 -27.52
C SER A 11 -9.64 29.61 -26.84
N LYS A 12 -8.30 29.52 -26.96
CA LYS A 12 -7.49 28.49 -26.30
C LYS A 12 -7.49 28.54 -24.76
N ARG A 13 -7.74 29.71 -24.15
CA ARG A 13 -7.87 29.84 -22.68
C ARG A 13 -9.25 29.46 -22.14
N LYS A 14 -10.29 29.39 -22.98
CA LYS A 14 -11.64 28.97 -22.55
C LYS A 14 -11.81 27.44 -22.54
N THR A 15 -11.03 26.71 -23.32
CA THR A 15 -11.07 25.24 -23.34
C THR A 15 -10.24 24.60 -22.22
N SER A 16 -9.25 25.28 -21.64
CA SER A 16 -8.45 24.75 -20.53
C SER A 16 -9.09 24.89 -19.13
N GLY A 17 -10.15 25.70 -19.00
CA GLY A 17 -10.84 25.92 -17.71
C GLY A 17 -11.85 24.83 -17.33
N ASN A 18 -12.38 24.07 -18.31
CA ASN A 18 -13.39 23.04 -18.06
C ASN A 18 -12.82 21.65 -17.73
N GLU A 19 -11.54 21.40 -18.01
CA GLU A 19 -10.87 20.12 -17.70
C GLU A 19 -10.38 20.03 -16.25
N GLU A 20 -10.00 21.16 -15.62
CA GLU A 20 -9.65 21.17 -14.19
C GLU A 20 -10.87 21.01 -13.26
N GLU A 21 -12.04 21.51 -13.67
CA GLU A 21 -13.26 21.44 -12.87
C GLU A 21 -13.88 20.03 -12.86
N THR A 22 -13.66 19.24 -13.91
CA THR A 22 -14.13 17.84 -14.00
C THR A 22 -13.26 16.87 -13.18
N VAL A 23 -11.96 17.14 -13.01
CA VAL A 23 -11.06 16.38 -12.12
C VAL A 23 -11.39 16.61 -10.64
N ASN A 24 -11.79 17.84 -10.28
CA ASN A 24 -12.17 18.18 -8.91
C ASN A 24 -13.55 17.62 -8.52
N LYS A 25 -14.44 17.39 -9.51
CA LYS A 25 -15.75 16.73 -9.30
C LYS A 25 -15.63 15.21 -9.17
N LYS A 26 -14.67 14.56 -9.85
CA LYS A 26 -14.40 13.11 -9.72
C LYS A 26 -13.77 12.72 -8.38
N SER A 27 -13.09 13.66 -7.72
CA SER A 27 -12.49 13.47 -6.38
C SER A 27 -13.51 13.55 -5.23
N LYS A 28 -14.72 14.07 -5.47
CA LYS A 28 -15.83 14.09 -4.50
C LYS A 28 -16.67 12.81 -4.50
N ASN A 29 -16.48 11.90 -5.46
CA ASN A 29 -17.34 10.72 -5.63
C ASN A 29 -16.86 9.46 -4.89
N ILE A 30 -15.82 9.58 -4.06
CA ILE A 30 -15.33 8.48 -3.19
C ILE A 30 -16.15 8.39 -1.89
N GLU A 31 -17.06 9.35 -1.63
CA GLU A 31 -17.80 9.47 -0.38
C GLU A 31 -19.22 8.83 -0.40
N ALA A 32 -19.64 8.22 -1.52
CA ALA A 32 -21.05 7.81 -1.71
C ALA A 32 -21.36 6.30 -1.63
N HIS A 33 -20.39 5.44 -1.29
CA HIS A 33 -20.65 4.00 -1.09
C HIS A 33 -20.11 3.52 0.27
N SER A 34 -20.62 4.10 1.35
CA SER A 34 -20.60 3.49 2.69
C SER A 34 -21.72 4.09 3.56
N ARG A 35 -22.96 3.81 3.18
CA ARG A 35 -24.12 4.02 4.05
C ARG A 35 -25.02 2.82 3.97
N THR A 36 -24.80 1.87 4.89
CA THR A 36 -25.89 1.13 5.54
C THR A 36 -25.37 0.43 6.79
N SER A 37 -26.22 0.48 7.81
CA SER A 37 -26.29 -0.33 9.02
C SER A 37 -25.46 0.10 10.23
N SER A 38 -26.20 0.77 11.09
CA SER A 38 -25.95 1.15 12.47
C SER A 38 -26.15 0.00 13.46
N ASN A 39 -25.64 0.24 14.68
CA ASN A 39 -25.94 -0.38 15.98
C ASN A 39 -25.23 -1.68 16.35
N ALA A 40 -24.19 -1.56 17.19
CA ALA A 40 -24.09 -2.28 18.46
C ALA A 40 -23.00 -1.67 19.36
N THR A 41 -23.42 -0.99 20.41
CA THR A 41 -22.66 -0.72 21.63
C THR A 41 -22.35 -2.03 22.35
N LYS A 42 -21.07 -2.30 22.70
CA LYS A 42 -20.69 -3.18 23.84
C LYS A 42 -19.17 -3.19 24.13
N LYS A 43 -18.82 -2.48 25.21
CA LYS A 43 -17.94 -2.83 26.34
C LYS A 43 -16.78 -3.84 26.12
N CYS A 44 -15.55 -3.35 26.27
CA CYS A 44 -14.31 -4.14 26.36
C CYS A 44 -14.28 -5.06 27.60
N LYS A 45 -13.81 -6.30 27.42
CA LYS A 45 -13.32 -7.17 28.50
C LYS A 45 -12.02 -7.86 28.11
N GLU A 46 -11.12 -7.87 29.08
CA GLU A 46 -9.76 -8.39 29.13
C GLU A 46 -9.76 -9.93 29.22
N VAL A 47 -8.82 -10.62 28.55
CA VAL A 47 -8.55 -12.05 28.78
C VAL A 47 -7.03 -12.27 28.89
N LYS A 48 -6.64 -12.87 30.02
CA LYS A 48 -5.26 -13.29 30.35
C LYS A 48 -4.98 -14.72 29.85
N LYS A 49 -3.69 -14.92 29.53
CA LYS A 49 -2.99 -16.16 29.15
C LYS A 49 -3.09 -17.29 30.19
N THR A 50 -2.91 -18.53 29.74
CA THR A 50 -2.14 -19.57 30.46
C THR A 50 -1.49 -20.58 29.49
N ASP A 51 -0.27 -21.00 29.87
CA ASP A 51 0.70 -21.90 29.22
C ASP A 51 0.37 -23.41 29.29
N LYS A 52 1.02 -24.21 28.42
CA LYS A 52 1.76 -25.46 28.75
C LYS A 52 2.42 -26.11 27.49
N THR A 53 3.75 -26.05 27.32
CA THR A 53 4.83 -27.06 27.60
C THR A 53 4.95 -28.33 26.71
N THR A 54 6.10 -28.41 26.00
CA THR A 54 7.02 -29.57 25.74
C THR A 54 6.61 -30.82 24.93
N LYS A 55 7.40 -31.15 23.87
CA LYS A 55 8.50 -32.16 23.90
C LYS A 55 9.29 -32.27 22.57
N LYS A 56 10.60 -32.53 22.72
CA LYS A 56 11.64 -32.85 21.73
C LYS A 56 11.46 -34.21 21.04
N ARG A 57 11.98 -34.36 19.81
CA ARG A 57 12.95 -35.42 19.45
C ARG A 57 13.68 -35.10 18.13
N ALA A 58 14.95 -35.49 18.07
CA ALA A 58 15.90 -35.30 16.98
C ALA A 58 15.99 -36.54 16.09
N HIS A 59 16.43 -36.38 14.82
CA HIS A 59 17.46 -37.24 14.21
C HIS A 59 18.04 -36.66 12.90
N THR A 60 19.36 -36.49 12.93
CA THR A 60 20.44 -36.58 11.92
C THR A 60 20.17 -36.83 10.42
N SER A 61 20.61 -35.83 9.62
CA SER A 61 21.56 -35.82 8.48
C SER A 61 21.53 -36.89 7.37
N LYS A 62 21.50 -36.40 6.12
CA LYS A 62 22.48 -36.70 5.05
C LYS A 62 22.44 -35.66 3.93
N GLU A 63 23.63 -35.35 3.42
CA GLU A 63 23.97 -34.37 2.37
C GLU A 63 23.57 -34.90 0.97
N ASP A 64 23.25 -34.02 0.00
CA ASP A 64 24.19 -33.68 -1.06
C ASP A 64 23.66 -32.71 -2.14
N HIS A 65 24.56 -31.78 -2.50
CA HIS A 65 24.77 -31.07 -3.77
C HIS A 65 23.74 -30.09 -4.40
N LYS A 66 24.08 -28.80 -4.18
CA LYS A 66 24.53 -27.81 -5.18
C LYS A 66 23.51 -27.26 -6.21
N THR A 67 23.05 -26.04 -5.92
CA THR A 67 23.27 -24.83 -6.76
C THR A 67 22.94 -23.57 -5.96
N LYS A 68 23.97 -22.86 -5.48
CA LYS A 68 23.84 -21.52 -4.89
C LYS A 68 23.96 -20.49 -6.02
N ALA A 69 22.85 -19.84 -6.35
CA ALA A 69 22.83 -18.59 -7.09
C ALA A 69 22.08 -17.54 -6.24
N ASP A 70 22.88 -16.67 -5.61
CA ASP A 70 22.58 -15.32 -5.13
C ASP A 70 21.24 -15.01 -4.42
N SER A 71 21.07 -15.57 -3.23
CA SER A 71 20.29 -14.95 -2.14
C SER A 71 21.19 -14.00 -1.33
N LYS A 72 21.61 -12.87 -1.94
CA LYS A 72 22.52 -11.90 -1.28
C LYS A 72 21.97 -10.48 -1.18
N THR A 73 20.80 -10.21 -1.77
CA THR A 73 20.27 -8.83 -1.89
C THR A 73 19.29 -8.46 -0.78
N THR A 74 18.68 -9.42 -0.09
CA THR A 74 17.69 -9.18 0.98
C THR A 74 18.28 -8.58 2.26
N SER A 75 19.60 -8.62 2.46
CA SER A 75 20.26 -8.18 3.71
C SER A 75 20.64 -6.70 3.77
N LEU A 76 20.35 -5.89 2.74
CA LEU A 76 20.94 -4.54 2.63
C LEU A 76 20.10 -3.41 3.24
N VAL A 77 18.78 -3.53 3.30
CA VAL A 77 17.91 -2.43 3.78
C VAL A 77 17.59 -2.62 5.25
N LYS A 78 18.32 -1.91 6.12
CA LYS A 78 18.08 -1.89 7.57
C LYS A 78 16.96 -0.91 7.92
N LYS A 79 16.14 -1.28 8.92
CA LYS A 79 15.23 -0.35 9.59
C LYS A 79 16.01 0.54 10.56
N ASN A 80 15.63 1.80 10.68
CA ASN A 80 16.12 2.69 11.72
C ASN A 80 15.44 2.40 13.07
N GLU A 81 15.83 3.12 14.12
CA GLU A 81 15.25 3.00 15.47
C GLU A 81 13.73 3.21 15.50
N LYS A 82 13.18 3.94 14.53
CA LYS A 82 11.74 4.21 14.37
C LYS A 82 11.03 3.16 13.51
N GLY A 83 11.70 2.08 13.15
CA GLY A 83 11.16 1.00 12.31
C GLY A 83 10.99 1.39 10.83
N GLN A 84 11.52 2.53 10.39
CA GLN A 84 11.44 2.98 9.00
C GLN A 84 12.61 2.44 8.18
N LEU A 85 12.35 2.10 6.93
CA LEU A 85 13.36 1.74 5.96
C LEU A 85 14.09 2.99 5.47
N PHE A 86 15.40 2.87 5.26
CA PHE A 86 16.24 3.95 4.79
C PHE A 86 16.95 3.56 3.49
N PHE A 87 16.78 4.40 2.47
CA PHE A 87 17.43 4.26 1.16
C PHE A 87 18.33 5.49 0.95
N LYS A 88 19.64 5.26 0.75
CA LYS A 88 20.64 6.34 0.71
C LYS A 88 20.40 7.34 -0.42
N ASP A 89 19.95 6.81 -1.54
CA ASP A 89 19.61 7.50 -2.79
C ASP A 89 18.26 8.22 -2.72
N PHE A 90 17.35 7.78 -1.85
CA PHE A 90 16.04 8.41 -1.64
C PHE A 90 15.74 8.58 -0.14
N PRO A 91 16.43 9.51 0.54
CA PRO A 91 16.32 9.65 1.99
C PRO A 91 14.91 10.05 2.46
N GLU A 92 14.09 10.67 1.61
CA GLU A 92 12.70 11.06 1.92
C GLU A 92 11.71 9.88 1.85
N PHE A 93 12.08 8.79 1.18
CA PHE A 93 11.25 7.59 1.08
C PHE A 93 11.48 6.70 2.31
N LYS A 94 10.57 6.81 3.29
CA LYS A 94 10.68 6.13 4.59
C LYS A 94 9.46 5.25 4.92
N PRO A 95 9.10 4.26 4.07
CA PRO A 95 8.09 3.26 4.45
C PRO A 95 8.56 2.48 5.68
N ASN A 96 7.64 2.01 6.52
CA ASN A 96 7.99 1.21 7.70
C ASN A 96 7.58 -0.26 7.59
N MET A 97 7.03 -0.65 6.44
CA MET A 97 6.80 -2.04 6.08
C MET A 97 7.64 -2.44 4.87
N THR A 98 8.35 -3.55 4.96
CA THR A 98 9.01 -4.21 3.83
C THR A 98 7.97 -4.82 2.88
N PRO A 99 8.32 -5.12 1.61
CA PRO A 99 7.42 -5.86 0.73
C PRO A 99 6.96 -7.20 1.33
N LYS A 100 7.87 -7.93 2.01
CA LYS A 100 7.56 -9.14 2.78
C LYS A 100 6.45 -8.88 3.79
N GLU A 101 6.60 -7.85 4.64
CA GLU A 101 5.59 -7.51 5.65
C GLU A 101 4.25 -7.08 5.04
N VAL A 102 4.25 -6.38 3.90
CA VAL A 102 3.02 -6.00 3.20
C VAL A 102 2.29 -7.22 2.64
N LEU A 103 3.03 -8.17 2.04
CA LEU A 103 2.48 -9.43 1.54
C LEU A 103 1.93 -10.29 2.66
N GLN A 104 2.72 -10.51 3.71
CA GLN A 104 2.37 -11.33 4.86
C GLN A 104 1.18 -10.75 5.65
N ALA A 105 1.00 -9.43 5.64
CA ALA A 105 -0.19 -8.76 6.20
C ALA A 105 -1.47 -8.97 5.35
N GLY A 106 -1.36 -9.64 4.19
CA GLY A 106 -2.45 -9.89 3.26
C GLY A 106 -3.00 -8.62 2.65
N SER A 107 -2.18 -7.57 2.52
CA SER A 107 -2.66 -6.18 2.34
C SER A 107 -3.65 -6.01 1.19
N PHE A 108 -3.54 -6.81 0.14
CA PHE A 108 -4.37 -6.71 -1.08
C PHE A 108 -5.46 -7.78 -1.18
N GLY A 109 -5.85 -8.39 -0.06
CA GLY A 109 -6.90 -9.41 0.01
C GLY A 109 -6.63 -10.61 -0.89
N GLY A 110 -5.36 -10.97 -1.05
CA GLY A 110 -4.93 -12.14 -1.81
C GLY A 110 -4.82 -11.97 -3.33
N THR A 111 -5.13 -10.80 -3.88
CA THR A 111 -5.36 -10.63 -5.33
C THR A 111 -4.29 -9.84 -6.05
N TYR A 112 -3.20 -9.47 -5.39
CA TYR A 112 -2.28 -8.50 -5.99
C TYR A 112 -1.64 -9.07 -7.26
N PHE A 113 -1.06 -10.26 -7.19
CA PHE A 113 -0.41 -10.92 -8.32
C PHE A 113 -1.34 -11.91 -9.05
N ARG A 114 -2.64 -11.62 -9.06
CA ARG A 114 -3.62 -12.41 -9.82
C ARG A 114 -3.31 -12.40 -11.31
N PRO A 115 -3.82 -13.36 -12.09
CA PRO A 115 -3.77 -13.27 -13.55
C PRO A 115 -4.48 -11.98 -14.03
N ILE A 116 -3.80 -11.20 -14.88
CA ILE A 116 -4.36 -9.96 -15.44
C ILE A 116 -4.08 -9.87 -16.94
N TYR A 117 -4.97 -9.19 -17.66
CA TYR A 117 -4.63 -8.58 -18.94
C TYR A 117 -4.33 -7.10 -18.69
N SER A 118 -3.17 -6.62 -19.11
CA SER A 118 -2.83 -5.20 -19.00
C SER A 118 -3.19 -4.47 -20.30
N SER A 119 -4.05 -3.47 -20.20
CA SER A 119 -4.40 -2.61 -21.34
C SER A 119 -3.25 -1.69 -21.77
N ILE A 120 -2.26 -1.45 -20.89
CA ILE A 120 -1.08 -0.63 -21.17
C ILE A 120 -0.08 -1.38 -22.05
N THR A 121 0.24 -2.62 -21.69
CA THR A 121 1.24 -3.42 -22.41
C THR A 121 0.64 -4.36 -23.47
N LYS A 122 -0.70 -4.50 -23.49
CA LYS A 122 -1.45 -5.42 -24.37
C LYS A 122 -1.04 -6.89 -24.19
N LYS A 123 -0.69 -7.28 -22.96
CA LYS A 123 -0.22 -8.63 -22.61
C LYS A 123 -1.00 -9.22 -21.44
N ASN A 124 -1.08 -10.54 -21.43
CA ASN A 124 -1.53 -11.32 -20.28
C ASN A 124 -0.35 -11.60 -19.36
N TYR A 125 -0.52 -11.34 -18.06
CA TYR A 125 0.44 -11.65 -17.02
C TYR A 125 -0.17 -12.68 -16.07
N LYS A 126 0.63 -13.67 -15.72
CA LYS A 126 0.33 -14.71 -14.75
C LYS A 126 1.63 -15.10 -14.07
N ASP A 127 1.55 -15.55 -12.82
CA ASP A 127 2.68 -16.08 -12.06
C ASP A 127 3.86 -15.12 -11.88
N VAL A 128 3.58 -13.81 -11.94
CA VAL A 128 4.59 -12.74 -11.75
C VAL A 128 5.14 -12.74 -10.33
N TRP A 129 4.40 -13.29 -9.36
CA TRP A 129 4.88 -13.48 -7.99
C TRP A 129 6.13 -14.38 -7.88
N ASN A 130 6.50 -15.13 -8.93
CA ASN A 130 7.77 -15.88 -9.00
C ASN A 130 9.01 -14.97 -8.98
N GLU A 131 8.87 -13.67 -9.23
CA GLU A 131 9.98 -12.70 -9.12
C GLU A 131 10.32 -12.33 -7.67
N LEU A 132 9.49 -12.76 -6.72
CA LEU A 132 9.64 -12.43 -5.31
C LEU A 132 10.58 -13.45 -4.62
N PRO A 133 11.42 -13.02 -3.67
CA PRO A 133 12.20 -13.93 -2.86
C PRO A 133 11.33 -15.00 -2.17
N GLU A 134 11.80 -16.25 -2.16
CA GLU A 134 11.07 -17.39 -1.57
C GLU A 134 10.72 -17.13 -0.09
N ASP A 135 11.61 -16.48 0.66
CA ASP A 135 11.40 -16.16 2.06
C ASP A 135 10.23 -15.18 2.29
N TRP A 136 9.84 -14.40 1.27
CA TRP A 136 8.68 -13.51 1.37
C TRP A 136 7.37 -14.29 1.30
N LEU A 137 7.39 -15.41 0.58
CA LEU A 137 6.26 -16.29 0.32
C LEU A 137 6.15 -17.43 1.33
N GLU A 138 7.18 -17.63 2.16
CA GLU A 138 7.20 -18.66 3.20
C GLU A 138 5.94 -18.59 4.08
N GLY A 139 5.24 -19.72 4.17
CA GLY A 139 4.00 -19.87 4.95
C GLY A 139 2.73 -19.29 4.31
N LEU A 140 2.81 -18.64 3.15
CA LEU A 140 1.64 -18.13 2.43
C LEU A 140 1.06 -19.16 1.48
N ASP A 141 -0.27 -19.27 1.46
CA ASP A 141 -0.99 -19.95 0.39
C ASP A 141 -1.02 -19.03 -0.84
N ILE A 142 -0.27 -19.37 -1.88
CA ILE A 142 -0.18 -18.56 -3.11
C ILE A 142 -1.54 -18.34 -3.76
N GLN A 143 -2.37 -19.39 -3.83
CA GLN A 143 -3.66 -19.32 -4.54
C GLN A 143 -4.69 -18.50 -3.76
N LYS A 144 -4.57 -18.43 -2.44
CA LYS A 144 -5.50 -17.68 -1.58
C LYS A 144 -5.00 -16.28 -1.21
N GLN A 145 -3.70 -16.12 -0.97
CA GLN A 145 -3.12 -14.95 -0.31
C GLN A 145 -2.18 -14.11 -1.19
N VAL A 146 -1.86 -14.56 -2.41
CA VAL A 146 -0.93 -13.83 -3.29
C VAL A 146 -1.51 -13.58 -4.69
N ALA A 147 -2.04 -14.63 -5.32
CA ALA A 147 -2.45 -14.66 -6.72
C ALA A 147 -3.91 -15.09 -6.95
N SER A 148 -4.76 -14.98 -5.92
CA SER A 148 -6.19 -15.26 -6.02
C SER A 148 -6.86 -14.39 -7.08
N ALA A 149 -7.74 -14.98 -7.90
CA ALA A 149 -8.59 -14.21 -8.81
C ALA A 149 -9.65 -13.37 -8.06
N THR A 150 -10.02 -13.78 -6.84
CA THR A 150 -11.11 -13.18 -6.06
C THR A 150 -10.58 -12.50 -4.81
N TYR A 151 -11.06 -11.29 -4.54
CA TYR A 151 -10.66 -10.52 -3.35
C TYR A 151 -11.27 -11.12 -2.09
N ARG A 152 -10.41 -11.38 -1.11
CA ARG A 152 -10.74 -12.02 0.16
C ARG A 152 -10.43 -11.08 1.32
N GLN A 153 -11.47 -10.61 2.00
CA GLN A 153 -11.34 -9.71 3.14
C GLN A 153 -10.69 -10.43 4.33
N ASP A 154 -11.06 -11.70 4.56
CA ASP A 154 -10.51 -12.58 5.60
C ASP A 154 -8.99 -12.79 5.50
N VAL A 155 -8.39 -12.43 4.38
CA VAL A 155 -6.94 -12.53 4.18
C VAL A 155 -6.21 -11.28 4.68
N ASN A 156 -6.85 -10.11 4.69
CA ASN A 156 -6.16 -8.86 5.01
C ASN A 156 -6.29 -8.49 6.50
N THR A 157 -5.33 -7.72 7.00
CA THR A 157 -5.19 -7.39 8.43
C THR A 157 -6.44 -6.77 9.06
N TYR A 158 -7.23 -6.01 8.29
CA TYR A 158 -8.37 -5.25 8.81
C TYR A 158 -9.73 -5.79 8.36
N GLU A 159 -9.76 -6.94 7.69
CA GLU A 159 -10.96 -7.62 7.20
C GLU A 159 -11.91 -6.73 6.38
N VAL A 160 -11.34 -5.78 5.61
CA VAL A 160 -12.13 -4.82 4.81
C VAL A 160 -11.68 -4.80 3.37
N LYS A 161 -12.62 -4.60 2.43
CA LYS A 161 -12.27 -4.40 1.02
C LYS A 161 -11.76 -2.98 0.83
N CYS A 162 -10.61 -2.85 0.19
CA CYS A 162 -9.98 -1.58 -0.10
C CYS A 162 -9.27 -1.61 -1.46
N GLY A 163 -9.18 -0.46 -2.12
CA GLY A 163 -8.50 -0.29 -3.42
C GLY A 163 -9.44 -0.17 -4.62
N GLY A 164 -8.92 0.40 -5.71
CA GLY A 164 -9.61 0.52 -7.01
C GLY A 164 -9.34 -0.69 -7.92
N SER A 165 -10.12 -0.82 -9.00
CA SER A 165 -9.93 -1.85 -10.03
C SER A 165 -8.70 -1.57 -10.88
N LEU A 166 -8.09 -2.61 -11.48
CA LEU A 166 -6.94 -2.45 -12.40
C LEU A 166 -7.25 -1.44 -13.51
N GLU A 167 -8.44 -1.54 -14.11
CA GLU A 167 -8.92 -0.62 -15.15
C GLU A 167 -8.92 0.84 -14.68
N MET A 168 -9.35 1.11 -13.45
CA MET A 168 -9.29 2.45 -12.87
C MET A 168 -7.83 2.94 -12.75
N TRP A 169 -6.91 2.08 -12.34
CA TRP A 169 -5.49 2.44 -12.23
C TRP A 169 -4.85 2.69 -13.60
N GLU A 170 -5.16 1.86 -14.60
CA GLU A 170 -4.66 2.00 -15.97
C GLU A 170 -5.22 3.28 -16.62
N SER A 171 -6.53 3.52 -16.55
CA SER A 171 -7.16 4.73 -17.11
C SER A 171 -6.75 6.04 -16.43
N SER A 172 -6.26 5.97 -15.17
CA SER A 172 -5.75 7.14 -14.44
C SER A 172 -4.27 7.46 -14.77
N GLY A 173 -3.62 6.69 -15.64
CA GLY A 173 -2.19 6.86 -15.97
C GLY A 173 -1.25 6.51 -14.82
N TRP A 174 -1.70 5.67 -13.87
CA TRP A 174 -0.92 5.31 -12.71
C TRP A 174 -0.06 4.06 -12.90
N ILE A 175 -0.39 3.24 -13.90
CA ILE A 175 0.34 2.06 -14.32
C ILE A 175 1.30 2.42 -15.44
N VAL A 176 2.55 1.97 -15.34
CA VAL A 176 3.58 2.12 -16.37
C VAL A 176 3.96 0.74 -16.90
N ALA A 177 4.37 0.66 -18.16
CA ALA A 177 4.61 -0.61 -18.86
C ALA A 177 5.61 -1.54 -18.15
N GLN A 178 6.62 -0.97 -17.48
CA GLN A 178 7.61 -1.74 -16.74
C GLN A 178 7.03 -2.48 -15.53
N ASP A 179 5.98 -1.96 -14.91
CA ASP A 179 5.36 -2.49 -13.69
C ASP A 179 3.84 -2.60 -13.92
N PRO A 180 3.36 -3.61 -14.67
CA PRO A 180 1.95 -3.75 -15.06
C PRO A 180 0.99 -3.95 -13.88
N TYR A 181 1.48 -4.38 -12.71
CA TYR A 181 0.72 -4.45 -11.47
C TYR A 181 0.76 -3.15 -10.66
N GLY A 182 1.56 -2.16 -11.08
CA GLY A 182 1.62 -0.84 -10.48
C GLY A 182 2.52 -0.72 -9.26
N TRP A 183 2.11 0.14 -8.32
CA TRP A 183 2.97 0.65 -7.25
C TRP A 183 3.65 -0.45 -6.41
N PHE A 184 2.94 -1.50 -5.99
CA PHE A 184 3.55 -2.48 -5.09
C PHE A 184 4.54 -3.39 -5.82
N GLN A 185 4.30 -3.68 -7.10
CA GLN A 185 5.29 -4.36 -7.93
C GLN A 185 6.54 -3.49 -8.10
N TRP A 186 6.34 -2.20 -8.38
CA TRP A 186 7.46 -1.23 -8.40
C TRP A 186 8.21 -1.28 -7.06
N TYR A 187 7.50 -1.25 -5.94
CA TYR A 187 8.08 -1.27 -4.59
C TYR A 187 8.86 -2.56 -4.30
N CYS A 188 8.34 -3.72 -4.70
CA CYS A 188 9.04 -5.00 -4.57
C CYS A 188 10.38 -4.97 -5.28
N ARG A 189 10.41 -4.51 -6.53
CA ARG A 189 11.64 -4.47 -7.34
C ARG A 189 12.59 -3.34 -6.89
N PHE A 190 12.05 -2.19 -6.48
CA PHE A 190 12.82 -1.09 -5.89
C PHE A 190 13.53 -1.53 -4.60
N TYR A 191 12.81 -2.25 -3.72
CA TYR A 191 13.37 -2.80 -2.49
C TYR A 191 14.49 -3.82 -2.78
N GLN A 192 14.36 -4.60 -3.86
CA GLN A 192 15.39 -5.52 -4.35
C GLN A 192 16.55 -4.82 -5.10
N GLY A 193 16.58 -3.48 -5.16
CA GLY A 193 17.71 -2.71 -5.70
C GLY A 193 17.52 -2.19 -7.12
N ARG A 194 16.41 -2.48 -7.82
CA ARG A 194 16.14 -1.87 -9.14
C ARG A 194 15.98 -0.36 -8.98
N ARG A 195 16.56 0.40 -9.90
CA ARG A 195 16.40 1.86 -10.02
C ARG A 195 15.98 2.25 -11.42
N THR A 196 15.02 3.16 -11.52
CA THR A 196 14.43 3.60 -12.79
C THR A 196 14.03 5.08 -12.74
N GLU A 197 13.77 5.68 -13.90
CA GLU A 197 13.24 7.05 -14.00
C GLU A 197 11.87 7.22 -13.32
N ASP A 198 11.13 6.13 -13.09
CA ASP A 198 9.82 6.16 -12.42
C ASP A 198 9.91 6.34 -10.89
N ASP A 199 11.11 6.19 -10.32
CA ASP A 199 11.30 6.13 -8.87
C ASP A 199 10.85 7.43 -8.19
N GLU A 200 11.23 8.59 -8.73
CA GLU A 200 10.83 9.90 -8.21
C GLU A 200 9.30 10.06 -8.19
N ARG A 201 8.63 9.61 -9.26
CA ARG A 201 7.16 9.68 -9.36
C ARG A 201 6.50 8.81 -8.31
N GLN A 202 6.97 7.58 -8.12
CA GLN A 202 6.38 6.64 -7.16
C GLN A 202 6.63 7.06 -5.72
N ILE A 203 7.82 7.59 -5.42
CA ILE A 203 8.17 8.14 -4.11
C ILE A 203 7.34 9.39 -3.81
N SER A 204 7.14 10.28 -4.79
CA SER A 204 6.27 11.45 -4.66
C SER A 204 4.81 11.04 -4.36
N ARG A 205 4.30 9.99 -5.02
CA ARG A 205 2.96 9.44 -4.74
C ARG A 205 2.87 8.87 -3.33
N TRP A 206 3.88 8.10 -2.91
CA TRP A 206 3.97 7.59 -1.54
C TRP A 206 3.96 8.73 -0.51
N ALA A 207 4.77 9.77 -0.72
CA ALA A 207 4.85 10.91 0.19
C ALA A 207 3.51 11.65 0.32
N LYS A 208 2.78 11.83 -0.79
CA LYS A 208 1.42 12.40 -0.81
C LYS A 208 0.38 11.52 -0.12
N CYS A 209 0.58 10.21 -0.07
CA CYS A 209 -0.35 9.26 0.56
C CYS A 209 -0.05 9.03 2.04
N ALA A 210 1.16 8.53 2.33
CA ALA A 210 1.59 7.99 3.63
C ALA A 210 2.73 8.77 4.30
N GLY A 211 3.39 9.68 3.58
CA GLY A 211 4.44 10.53 4.13
C GLY A 211 3.95 11.44 5.28
N VAL A 212 4.87 12.19 5.90
CA VAL A 212 4.57 13.03 7.10
C VAL A 212 3.39 14.00 6.88
N LYS A 213 3.26 14.55 5.67
CA LYS A 213 2.14 15.42 5.25
C LYS A 213 1.11 14.69 4.36
N GLY A 214 1.20 13.37 4.29
CA GLY A 214 0.39 12.53 3.42
C GLY A 214 -1.08 12.55 3.81
N ARG A 215 -1.95 12.57 2.80
CA ARG A 215 -3.41 12.65 2.94
C ARG A 215 -3.97 11.57 3.85
N TRP A 216 -3.59 10.31 3.62
CA TRP A 216 -4.16 9.16 4.33
C TRP A 216 -3.62 9.02 5.73
N ARG A 217 -2.32 9.31 5.93
CA ARG A 217 -1.73 9.35 7.27
C ARG A 217 -2.40 10.40 8.14
N HIS A 218 -2.53 11.63 7.63
CA HIS A 218 -3.21 12.70 8.36
C HIS A 218 -4.69 12.39 8.61
N ASN A 219 -5.40 11.84 7.61
CA ASN A 219 -6.80 11.42 7.75
C ASN A 219 -6.97 10.42 8.91
N LEU A 220 -6.13 9.38 8.97
CA LEU A 220 -6.18 8.38 10.03
C LEU A 220 -5.97 9.01 11.41
N ILE A 221 -4.92 9.83 11.56
CA ILE A 221 -4.59 10.48 12.83
C ILE A 221 -5.75 11.37 13.31
N THR A 222 -6.32 12.20 12.44
CA THR A 222 -7.48 13.05 12.76
C THR A 222 -8.67 12.22 13.23
N LYS A 223 -8.94 11.08 12.58
CA LYS A 223 -10.05 10.19 12.98
C LYS A 223 -9.79 9.51 14.33
N ILE A 224 -8.56 9.12 14.61
CA ILE A 224 -8.16 8.57 15.92
C ILE A 224 -8.35 9.62 17.01
N VAL A 225 -7.79 10.81 16.84
CA VAL A 225 -7.91 11.91 17.82
C VAL A 225 -9.38 12.20 18.14
N ARG A 226 -10.22 12.33 17.10
CA ARG A 226 -11.66 12.59 17.27
C ARG A 226 -12.44 11.44 17.88
N SER A 227 -11.97 10.20 17.74
CA SER A 227 -12.61 9.03 18.35
C SER A 227 -12.30 8.87 19.84
N GLY A 228 -11.25 9.53 20.36
CA GLY A 228 -10.76 9.35 21.73
C GLY A 228 -10.12 7.98 22.00
N CYS A 229 -9.94 7.13 20.98
CA CYS A 229 -9.34 5.81 21.11
C CYS A 229 -7.80 5.85 21.04
N GLY A 230 -7.16 4.74 21.44
CA GLY A 230 -5.72 4.51 21.22
C GLY A 230 -5.33 4.50 19.74
N TYR A 231 -4.10 4.92 19.44
CA TYR A 231 -3.59 5.04 18.06
C TYR A 231 -3.57 3.71 17.29
N ASP A 232 -3.47 2.61 18.02
CA ASP A 232 -3.39 1.23 17.55
C ASP A 232 -4.76 0.56 17.43
N ASN A 233 -5.84 1.19 17.88
CA ASN A 233 -7.18 0.61 17.84
C ASN A 233 -7.61 0.28 16.39
N PRO A 234 -7.70 -1.00 15.99
CA PRO A 234 -7.94 -1.41 14.60
C PRO A 234 -9.35 -1.07 14.11
N THR A 235 -10.31 -0.85 15.01
CA THR A 235 -11.70 -0.53 14.65
C THR A 235 -11.86 0.91 14.17
N VAL A 236 -10.92 1.78 14.50
CA VAL A 236 -10.92 3.16 14.01
C VAL A 236 -10.42 3.20 12.56
N SER A 237 -11.37 3.39 11.64
CA SER A 237 -11.11 3.56 10.20
C SER A 237 -10.29 2.44 9.56
N PRO A 238 -10.75 1.17 9.63
CA PRO A 238 -10.04 0.02 9.09
C PRO A 238 -9.69 0.18 7.61
N VAL A 239 -10.57 0.78 6.80
CA VAL A 239 -10.32 1.04 5.37
C VAL A 239 -9.14 2.00 5.15
N VAL A 240 -8.99 3.03 5.99
CA VAL A 240 -7.85 3.97 5.89
C VAL A 240 -6.57 3.28 6.34
N ARG A 241 -6.63 2.45 7.39
CA ARG A 241 -5.48 1.66 7.83
C ARG A 241 -5.03 0.65 6.76
N GLN A 242 -5.98 -0.02 6.10
CA GLN A 242 -5.71 -0.92 4.97
C GLN A 242 -5.12 -0.15 3.78
N THR A 243 -5.65 1.05 3.50
CA THR A 243 -5.10 1.92 2.45
C THR A 243 -3.64 2.25 2.73
N LEU A 244 -3.29 2.59 3.97
CA LEU A 244 -1.90 2.88 4.35
C LEU A 244 -0.99 1.65 4.24
N GLN A 245 -1.48 0.45 4.59
CA GLN A 245 -0.74 -0.80 4.36
C GLN A 245 -0.46 -1.05 2.88
N HIS A 246 -1.40 -0.71 1.98
CA HIS A 246 -1.15 -0.74 0.54
C HIS A 246 -0.01 0.18 0.10
N TRP A 247 0.39 1.16 0.91
CA TRP A 247 1.52 2.07 0.66
C TRP A 247 2.71 1.77 1.58
N ALA A 248 2.83 0.53 2.07
CA ALA A 248 3.90 0.08 2.95
C ALA A 248 4.07 0.91 4.23
N TYR A 249 2.94 1.39 4.78
CA TYR A 249 2.93 2.21 5.97
C TYR A 249 1.94 1.69 7.02
N ARG A 250 2.38 1.69 8.28
CA ARG A 250 1.55 1.48 9.47
C ARG A 250 1.78 2.62 10.46
N LEU A 251 0.72 3.13 11.08
CA LEU A 251 0.85 4.24 12.03
C LEU A 251 1.67 3.80 13.25
N THR A 252 2.66 4.61 13.64
CA THR A 252 3.48 4.41 14.86
C THR A 252 3.05 5.36 15.98
N PRO A 253 3.42 5.08 17.25
CA PRO A 253 3.16 6.00 18.36
C PRO A 253 3.77 7.38 18.14
N GLU A 254 5.02 7.47 17.66
CA GLU A 254 5.67 8.77 17.44
C GLU A 254 4.99 9.54 16.31
N ASP A 255 4.63 8.85 15.23
CA ASP A 255 3.94 9.44 14.09
C ASP A 255 2.56 9.96 14.47
N TYR A 256 1.86 9.24 15.34
CA TYR A 256 0.60 9.66 15.93
C TYR A 256 0.78 10.89 16.81
N LYS A 257 1.73 10.87 17.76
CA LYS A 257 1.98 11.99 18.68
C LYS A 257 2.22 13.30 17.94
N HIS A 258 3.18 13.31 17.01
CA HIS A 258 3.48 14.50 16.21
C HIS A 258 2.32 14.95 15.31
N GLY A 259 1.52 14.00 14.81
CA GLY A 259 0.37 14.32 13.97
C GLY A 259 -0.81 14.86 14.78
N ALA A 260 -1.03 14.35 15.98
CA ALA A 260 -2.13 14.72 16.86
C ALA A 260 -2.00 16.17 17.35
N GLU A 261 -0.79 16.64 17.62
CA GLU A 261 -0.49 18.05 17.96
C GLU A 261 -0.98 19.05 16.90
N ARG A 262 -1.11 18.61 15.65
CA ARG A 262 -1.55 19.45 14.52
C ARG A 262 -3.06 19.40 14.29
N VAL A 263 -3.79 18.51 14.97
CA VAL A 263 -5.23 18.39 14.85
C VAL A 263 -5.86 19.44 15.76
N LYS A 264 -6.49 20.46 15.16
CA LYS A 264 -7.27 21.44 15.94
C LYS A 264 -8.44 20.73 16.61
N ALA A 265 -8.63 21.00 17.91
CA ALA A 265 -9.86 20.62 18.61
C ALA A 265 -11.06 21.24 17.88
N GLN A 266 -12.12 20.46 17.71
CA GLN A 266 -13.39 20.93 17.14
C GLN A 266 -14.22 21.60 18.22
#